data_AF-A0AAU6MH89-F1
#
_entry.id   AF-A0AAU6MH89-F1
#
_cell.length_a   1.000
_cell.length_b   1.000
_cell.length_c   1.000
_cell.angle_alpha   90.00
_cell.angle_beta   90.00
_cell.angle_gamma   90.00
#
_symmetry.space_group_name_H-M   'P 1'
#
loop_
_entity.id
_entity.type
_entity.pdbx_description
1 polymer ?
#
loop_
_entity_poly.entity_id
_entity_poly.type
_entity_poly.pdbx_seq_one_letter_code
_entity_poly.pdbx_strand_id
1 'polypeptide(L)' 'MMLLEECGPDEVNPDTAVRCLESMGYELLQFSESERNDFAELLERMASSETDTHTADFIRSIPFAIGMTEVE' A
#
# COMPACT_ATOMS: atom_id res chain seq x y z
N MET A 1 10.71 -4.04 -13.98
CA MET A 1 9.98 -3.29 -15.05
C MET A 1 9.22 -2.20 -14.35
N MET A 2 9.53 -0.92 -14.58
CA MET A 2 8.80 0.18 -13.94
C MET A 2 7.51 0.41 -14.72
N LEU A 3 6.40 -0.09 -14.16
CA LEU A 3 5.07 -0.13 -14.80
C LEU A 3 4.57 1.24 -15.29
N LEU A 4 5.07 2.35 -14.74
CA LEU A 4 4.70 3.71 -15.13
C LEU A 4 5.38 4.19 -16.43
N GLU A 5 6.41 3.49 -16.94
CA GLU A 5 7.07 3.85 -18.21
C GLU A 5 6.15 3.70 -19.43
N GLU A 6 5.06 2.94 -19.31
CA GLU A 6 4.05 2.75 -20.37
C GLU A 6 2.93 3.81 -20.33
N CYS A 7 2.92 4.71 -19.34
CA CYS A 7 1.90 5.76 -19.22
C CYS A 7 2.34 7.05 -19.93
N GLY A 8 1.35 7.80 -20.43
CA GLY A 8 1.57 9.15 -20.94
C GLY A 8 1.97 10.11 -19.82
N PRO A 9 2.64 11.24 -20.14
CA PRO A 9 3.14 12.17 -19.13
C PRO A 9 2.02 12.82 -18.28
N ASP A 10 0.80 12.91 -18.81
CA ASP A 10 -0.30 13.66 -18.19
C ASP A 10 -1.38 12.75 -17.56
N GLU A 11 -1.41 11.46 -17.89
CA GLU A 11 -2.42 10.51 -17.40
C GLU A 11 -1.83 9.13 -17.17
N VAL A 12 -2.05 8.59 -15.97
CA VAL A 12 -1.76 7.19 -15.65
C VAL A 12 -2.95 6.35 -16.09
N ASN A 13 -2.72 5.38 -16.96
CA ASN A 13 -3.76 4.40 -17.30
C ASN A 13 -4.22 3.70 -16.00
N PRO A 14 -5.53 3.68 -15.69
CA PRO A 14 -6.03 3.15 -14.43
C PRO A 14 -5.72 1.66 -14.25
N ASP A 15 -5.74 0.87 -15.32
CA ASP A 15 -5.36 -0.55 -15.25
C ASP A 15 -3.87 -0.69 -14.93
N THR A 16 -3.02 0.16 -15.52
CA THR A 16 -1.59 0.20 -15.19
C THR A 16 -1.37 0.59 -13.73
N ALA A 17 -2.10 1.59 -13.21
CA ALA A 17 -2.03 1.98 -11.80
C ALA A 17 -2.45 0.84 -10.87
N VAL A 18 -3.55 0.15 -11.18
CA VAL A 18 -4.01 -1.02 -10.41
C VAL A 18 -2.95 -2.12 -10.44
N ARG A 19 -2.39 -2.45 -11.61
CA ARG A 19 -1.33 -3.45 -11.73
C ARG A 19 -0.07 -3.09 -10.95
N CYS A 20 0.29 -1.79 -10.86
CA CYS A 20 1.36 -1.33 -9.97
C CYS A 20 1.06 -1.66 -8.52
N LEU A 21 -0.13 -1.31 -8.05
CA LEU A 21 -0.53 -1.50 -6.66
C LEU A 21 -0.63 -2.98 -6.31
N GLU A 22 -1.19 -3.81 -7.20
CA GLU A 22 -1.23 -5.27 -7.05
C GLU A 22 0.18 -5.87 -7.00
N SER A 23 1.09 -5.42 -7.87
CA SER A 23 2.49 -5.88 -7.87
C SER A 23 3.21 -5.46 -6.58
N MET A 24 3.01 -4.24 -6.11
CA MET A 24 3.59 -3.77 -4.85
C MET A 24 3.05 -4.55 -3.66
N GLY A 25 1.72 -4.77 -3.61
CA GLY A 25 1.09 -5.60 -2.59
C GLY A 25 1.64 -7.02 -2.58
N TYR A 26 1.78 -7.64 -3.75
CA TYR A 26 2.36 -8.98 -3.88
C TYR A 26 3.77 -9.09 -3.29
N GLU A 27 4.65 -8.12 -3.57
CA GLU A 27 6.01 -8.09 -3.03
C GLU A 27 6.02 -7.88 -1.50
N LEU A 28 5.18 -6.98 -0.98
CA LEU A 28 5.03 -6.76 0.46
C LEU A 28 4.50 -8.01 1.18
N LEU A 29 3.65 -8.80 0.51
CA LEU A 29 3.21 -10.10 1.03
C LEU A 29 4.34 -11.15 1.01
N GLN A 30 5.47 -10.95 0.33
CA GLN A 30 6.60 -11.89 0.43
C GLN A 30 7.46 -11.67 1.69
N PHE A 31 7.23 -10.60 2.44
CA PHE A 31 7.91 -10.35 3.71
C PHE A 31 7.72 -11.48 4.71
N SER A 32 8.76 -11.75 5.49
CA SER A 32 8.68 -12.60 6.68
C SER A 32 7.72 -12.01 7.71
N GLU A 33 7.27 -12.82 8.66
CA GLU A 33 6.36 -12.37 9.71
C GLU A 33 6.91 -11.17 10.50
N SER A 34 8.21 -11.16 10.81
CA SER A 34 8.86 -10.03 11.49
C SER A 34 8.81 -8.76 10.65
N GLU A 35 9.11 -8.84 9.35
CA GLU A 35 9.09 -7.68 8.45
C GLU A 35 7.67 -7.15 8.22
N ARG A 36 6.66 -8.04 8.21
CA ARG A 36 5.25 -7.62 8.15
C ARG A 36 4.82 -6.88 9.43
N ASN A 37 5.29 -7.32 10.60
CA ASN A 37 5.06 -6.62 11.85
C ASN A 37 5.72 -5.23 11.85
N ASP A 38 6.98 -5.15 11.42
CA ASP A 38 7.70 -3.88 11.28
C ASP A 38 6.98 -2.92 10.31
N PHE A 39 6.44 -3.45 9.21
CA PHE A 39 5.64 -2.69 8.25
C PHE A 39 4.33 -2.18 8.87
N ALA A 40 3.60 -3.02 9.61
CA ALA A 40 2.38 -2.60 10.31
C ALA A 40 2.67 -1.50 11.35
N GLU A 41 3.76 -1.62 12.10
CA GLU A 41 4.20 -0.57 13.05
C GLU A 41 4.59 0.74 12.34
N LEU A 42 5.20 0.66 11.17
CA LEU A 42 5.48 1.84 10.35
C LEU A 42 4.18 2.53 9.92
N LEU A 43 3.20 1.78 9.41
CA LEU A 43 1.91 2.32 9.00
C LEU A 43 1.17 2.98 10.16
N GLU A 44 1.15 2.36 11.34
CA GLU A 44 0.50 2.96 12.52
C GLU A 44 1.19 4.26 12.95
N ARG A 45 2.52 4.32 12.89
CA ARG A 45 3.26 5.56 13.17
C ARG A 45 2.93 6.67 12.16
N MET A 46 2.83 6.31 10.88
CA MET A 46 2.43 7.26 9.83
C MET A 46 1.01 7.78 10.07
N ALA A 47 0.05 6.88 10.27
CA ALA A 47 -1.35 7.24 10.54
C ALA A 47 -1.48 8.11 11.81
N SER A 48 -0.72 7.81 12.86
CA SER A 48 -0.69 8.61 14.09
C SER A 48 -0.08 10.00 13.92
N SER A 49 0.73 10.22 12.88
CA SER A 49 1.31 11.52 12.56
C SER A 49 0.43 12.40 11.67
N GLU A 50 -0.60 11.80 11.05
CA GLU A 50 -1.52 12.52 10.18
C GLU A 50 -2.54 13.34 10.97
N THR A 51 -2.81 14.55 10.48
CA THR A 51 -3.84 15.42 11.08
C THR A 51 -5.24 15.17 10.51
N ASP A 52 -5.30 14.66 9.28
CA ASP A 52 -6.57 14.31 8.63
C ASP A 52 -6.96 12.88 9.02
N THR A 53 -8.09 12.74 9.69
CA THR A 53 -8.62 11.45 10.14
C THR A 53 -8.86 10.51 8.97
N HIS A 54 -9.32 11.01 7.81
CA HIS A 54 -9.59 10.15 6.67
C HIS A 54 -8.31 9.54 6.10
N THR A 55 -7.26 10.35 5.95
CA THR A 55 -5.93 9.89 5.54
C THR A 55 -5.34 8.91 6.56
N ALA A 56 -5.48 9.19 7.86
CA ALA A 56 -5.01 8.29 8.91
C ALA A 56 -5.70 6.91 8.85
N ASP A 57 -7.03 6.90 8.69
CA ASP A 57 -7.81 5.66 8.58
C ASP A 57 -7.47 4.89 7.30
N PHE A 58 -7.25 5.59 6.19
CA PHE A 58 -6.78 4.98 4.95
C PHE A 58 -5.41 4.30 5.11
N ILE A 59 -4.46 4.95 5.80
CA ILE A 59 -3.14 4.34 6.06
C ILE A 59 -3.30 3.07 6.90
N ARG A 60 -4.18 3.08 7.91
CA ARG A 60 -4.45 1.91 8.76
C ARG A 60 -5.12 0.76 8.02
N SER A 61 -5.89 1.04 6.97
CA SER A 61 -6.55 -0.01 6.19
C SER A 61 -5.63 -0.70 5.18
N ILE A 62 -4.42 -0.19 4.92
CA ILE A 62 -3.48 -0.76 3.94
C ILE A 62 -3.21 -2.25 4.15
N PRO A 63 -2.90 -2.76 5.36
CA PRO A 63 -2.65 -4.19 5.57
C PRO A 63 -3.84 -5.05 5.16
N PHE A 64 -5.06 -4.62 5.47
CA PHE A 64 -6.28 -5.30 5.03
C PHE A 64 -6.46 -5.21 3.51
N ALA A 65 -6.28 -4.01 2.93
CA ALA A 65 -6.47 -3.75 1.50
C ALA A 65 -5.55 -4.58 0.60
N ILE A 66 -4.33 -4.92 1.06
CA ILE A 66 -3.41 -5.80 0.33
C ILE A 66 -3.51 -7.28 0.72
N GLY A 67 -4.46 -7.65 1.60
CA GLY A 67 -4.66 -9.03 2.05
C GLY A 67 -3.61 -9.55 3.03
N MET A 68 -2.94 -8.66 3.77
CA MET A 68 -1.98 -9.01 4.81
C MET A 68 -2.67 -9.43 6.12
N THR A 69 -3.87 -8.90 6.39
CA THR A 69 -4.70 -9.23 7.56
C THR A 69 -6.13 -9.61 7.15
N GLU A 70 -6.81 -10.40 7.98
CA GLU A 70 -8.19 -10.85 7.72
C GLU A 70 -9.26 -9.91 8.29
N VAL A 71 -8.87 -8.95 9.13
CA VAL A 71 -9.77 -8.04 9.86
C VAL A 71 -9.38 -6.60 9.56
N GLU A 72 -10.38 -5.78 9.27
CA GLU A 72 -10.30 -4.32 9.07
C GLU A 72 -10.27 -3.57 10.40
#